data_AF-A0A2V6X3H7-F1
#
_entry.id   AF-A0A2V6X3H7-F1
#
_cell.length_a   1.000
_cell.length_b   1.000
_cell.length_c   1.000
_cell.angle_alpha   90.00
_cell.angle_beta   90.00
_cell.angle_gamma   90.00
#
_symmetry.space_group_name_H-M   'P 1'
#
loop_
_entity.id
_entity.type
_entity.pdbx_description
1 polymer ?
#
loop_
_entity_poly.entity_id
_entity_poly.type
_entity_poly.pdbx_seq_one_letter_code
_entity_poly.pdbx_strand_id
1 'polypeptide(L)'
;MSAPAGLDADGRGGLTLGGARYLLIRPETLVAMQKAVQQAVGERAGACIVAGGRAGGARAAASLDGTAEERVRRLLRIGGEIGWGEFALERVTPTELAVIVRRSPIAEAYGPSAAPVCHLIRGVLESLA
;
A
#
# COMPACT_ATOMS: atom_id res chain seq x y z
N MET A 1 -6.14 19.27 9.91
CA MET A 1 -5.26 18.32 9.21
C MET A 1 -4.91 18.95 7.88
N SER A 2 -3.62 19.20 7.62
CA SER A 2 -3.17 19.73 6.33
C SER A 2 -3.05 18.58 5.33
N ALA A 3 -3.35 18.85 4.06
CA ALA A 3 -3.16 17.90 2.98
C ALA A 3 -1.67 17.49 2.87
N PRO A 4 -1.36 16.28 2.35
CA PRO A 4 0.01 15.92 2.01
C PRO A 4 0.63 16.97 1.09
N ALA A 5 1.89 17.32 1.32
CA ALA A 5 2.59 18.26 0.46
C ALA A 5 2.65 17.72 -0.99
N GLY A 6 2.34 18.58 -1.96
CA GLY A 6 2.34 18.21 -3.38
C GLY A 6 1.09 17.47 -3.86
N LEU A 7 0.02 17.41 -3.06
CA LEU A 7 -1.30 16.99 -3.51
C LEU A 7 -1.97 18.13 -4.29
N ASP A 8 -2.30 17.88 -5.56
CA ASP A 8 -2.95 18.86 -6.44
C ASP A 8 -4.22 18.28 -7.09
N ALA A 9 -5.29 19.07 -7.08
CA ALA A 9 -6.55 18.73 -7.72
C ALA A 9 -6.80 19.68 -8.90
N ASP A 10 -6.87 19.12 -10.12
CA ASP A 10 -6.88 19.92 -11.36
C ASP A 10 -8.24 20.55 -11.72
N GLY A 11 -9.28 20.32 -10.89
CA GLY A 11 -10.65 20.75 -11.11
C GLY A 11 -11.39 20.02 -12.26
N ARG A 12 -10.77 19.01 -12.87
CA ARG A 12 -11.29 18.21 -14.00
C ARG A 12 -11.40 16.71 -13.64
N GLY A 13 -11.45 16.43 -12.33
CA GLY A 13 -11.51 15.07 -11.79
C GLY A 13 -10.14 14.44 -11.56
N GLY A 14 -9.05 15.15 -11.86
CA GLY A 14 -7.67 14.79 -11.57
C GLY A 14 -7.23 15.12 -10.16
N LEU A 15 -6.49 14.20 -9.57
CA LEU A 15 -5.78 14.31 -8.31
C LEU A 15 -4.38 13.74 -8.54
N THR A 16 -3.36 14.56 -8.29
CA THR A 16 -1.97 14.17 -8.43
C THR A 16 -1.22 14.37 -7.12
N LEU A 17 -0.20 13.54 -6.90
CA LEU A 17 0.75 13.70 -5.79
C LEU A 17 2.16 13.55 -6.36
N GLY A 18 2.95 14.62 -6.31
CA GLY A 18 4.29 14.63 -6.90
C GLY A 18 4.30 14.32 -8.40
N GLY A 19 3.25 14.73 -9.13
CA GLY A 19 3.07 14.48 -10.56
C GLY A 19 2.48 13.12 -10.94
N ALA A 20 2.38 12.17 -10.00
CA ALA A 20 1.72 10.87 -10.24
C ALA A 20 0.21 10.96 -10.00
N ARG A 21 -0.60 10.24 -10.78
CA ARG A 21 -2.06 10.21 -10.65
C ARG A 21 -2.50 9.32 -9.48
N TYR A 22 -3.34 9.85 -8.60
CA TYR A 22 -3.90 9.13 -7.45
C TYR A 22 -5.42 9.14 -7.44
N LEU A 23 -6.02 8.21 -6.69
CA LEU A 23 -7.43 8.19 -6.35
C LEU A 23 -7.58 8.20 -4.82
N LEU A 24 -8.56 8.95 -4.31
CA LEU A 24 -9.01 8.84 -2.92
C LEU A 24 -10.11 7.78 -2.87
N ILE A 25 -9.84 6.69 -2.15
CA ILE A 25 -10.77 5.57 -1.99
C ILE A 25 -10.96 5.33 -0.51
N ARG A 26 -12.21 5.19 -0.07
CA ARG A 26 -12.53 4.83 1.31
C ARG A 26 -12.04 3.39 1.60
N PRO A 27 -11.44 3.13 2.77
CA PRO A 27 -10.97 1.79 3.13
C PRO A 27 -12.05 0.71 3.03
N GLU A 28 -13.30 1.02 3.38
CA GLU A 28 -14.44 0.09 3.31
C GLU A 28 -14.73 -0.35 1.88
N THR A 29 -14.57 0.54 0.89
CA THR A 29 -14.73 0.20 -0.52
C THR A 29 -13.68 -0.83 -0.95
N LEU A 30 -12.43 -0.61 -0.54
CA LEU A 30 -11.32 -1.52 -0.88
C LEU A 30 -11.47 -2.88 -0.19
N VAL A 31 -11.89 -2.88 1.08
CA VAL A 31 -12.16 -4.10 1.85
C VAL A 31 -13.37 -4.86 1.31
N ALA A 32 -14.45 -4.17 0.92
CA ALA A 32 -15.60 -4.82 0.31
C ALA A 32 -15.22 -5.51 -1.02
N MET A 33 -14.37 -4.85 -1.83
CA MET A 33 -13.80 -5.46 -3.04
C MET A 33 -12.96 -6.70 -2.69
N GLN A 34 -12.07 -6.61 -1.70
CA GLN A 34 -11.29 -7.76 -1.23
C GLN A 34 -12.18 -8.92 -0.78
N LYS A 35 -13.23 -8.66 0.02
CA LYS A 35 -14.18 -9.67 0.48
C LYS A 35 -14.95 -10.30 -0.68
N ALA A 36 -15.36 -9.52 -1.67
CA ALA A 36 -16.01 -10.03 -2.88
C ALA A 36 -15.07 -10.95 -3.68
N VAL A 37 -13.79 -10.59 -3.83
CA VAL A 37 -12.79 -11.45 -4.48
C VAL A 37 -12.57 -12.73 -3.67
N GLN A 38 -12.45 -12.63 -2.34
CA GLN A 38 -12.35 -13.80 -1.45
C GLN A 38 -13.53 -14.76 -1.60
N GLN A 39 -14.75 -14.24 -1.71
CA GLN A 39 -15.94 -15.06 -1.97
C GLN A 39 -15.89 -15.73 -3.34
N ALA A 40 -15.40 -15.03 -4.37
CA ALA A 40 -15.38 -15.53 -5.74
C ALA A 40 -14.29 -16.59 -6.01
N VAL A 41 -13.10 -16.43 -5.42
CA VAL A 41 -11.92 -17.27 -5.75
C VAL A 41 -11.29 -18.00 -4.55
N GLY A 42 -11.90 -17.88 -3.37
CA GLY A 42 -11.48 -18.61 -2.16
C GLY A 42 -10.04 -18.34 -1.76
N GLU A 43 -9.29 -19.40 -1.48
CA GLU A 43 -7.90 -19.34 -0.98
C GLU A 43 -6.94 -18.58 -1.91
N ARG A 44 -7.25 -18.52 -3.22
CA ARG A 44 -6.41 -17.82 -4.20
C ARG A 44 -6.51 -16.30 -4.09
N ALA A 45 -7.52 -15.76 -3.41
CA ALA A 45 -7.77 -14.33 -3.33
C ALA A 45 -6.58 -13.55 -2.76
N GLY A 46 -5.94 -14.08 -1.72
CA GLY A 46 -4.76 -13.45 -1.13
C GLY A 46 -3.65 -13.23 -2.16
N ALA A 47 -3.34 -14.26 -2.96
CA ALA A 47 -2.33 -14.17 -4.03
C ALA A 47 -2.73 -13.19 -5.14
N CYS A 48 -4.01 -13.16 -5.54
CA CYS A 48 -4.52 -12.19 -6.52
C CYS A 48 -4.35 -10.74 -6.03
N ILE A 49 -4.66 -10.48 -4.76
CA ILE A 49 -4.57 -9.14 -4.16
C ILE A 49 -3.10 -8.73 -3.97
N VAL A 50 -2.23 -9.66 -3.54
CA VAL A 50 -0.77 -9.45 -3.47
C VAL A 50 -0.22 -9.07 -4.86
N ALA A 51 -0.62 -9.76 -5.92
CA ALA A 51 -0.19 -9.45 -7.28
C ALA A 51 -0.59 -8.02 -7.70
N GLY A 52 -1.81 -7.58 -7.36
CA GLY A 52 -2.25 -6.20 -7.56
C GLY A 52 -1.39 -5.19 -6.79
N GLY A 53 -1.05 -5.50 -5.54
CA GLY A 53 -0.15 -4.69 -4.71
C GLY A 53 1.23 -4.56 -5.33
N ARG A 54 1.80 -5.66 -5.84
CA ARG A 54 3.11 -5.66 -6.49
C ARG A 54 3.15 -4.78 -7.73
N ALA A 55 2.08 -4.79 -8.52
CA ALA A 55 1.97 -3.93 -9.70
C ALA A 55 1.97 -2.43 -9.32
N GLY A 56 1.26 -2.06 -8.26
CA GLY A 56 1.27 -0.68 -7.73
C GLY A 56 2.61 -0.30 -7.11
N GLY A 57 3.18 -1.18 -6.28
CA GLY A 57 4.46 -0.98 -5.61
C GLY A 57 5.63 -0.85 -6.58
N ALA A 58 5.68 -1.67 -7.64
CA ALA A 58 6.76 -1.61 -8.64
C ALA A 58 6.82 -0.25 -9.34
N ARG A 59 5.66 0.35 -9.65
CA ARG A 59 5.59 1.70 -10.21
C ARG A 59 6.07 2.76 -9.23
N ALA A 60 5.69 2.65 -7.96
CA ALA A 60 6.17 3.55 -6.92
C ALA A 60 7.68 3.43 -6.73
N ALA A 61 8.20 2.21 -6.59
CA ALA A 61 9.62 1.92 -6.41
C ALA A 61 10.48 2.40 -7.58
N ALA A 62 10.01 2.25 -8.83
CA ALA A 62 10.72 2.70 -10.02
C ALA A 62 10.91 4.22 -10.10
N SER A 63 10.11 4.99 -9.35
CA SER A 63 10.24 6.46 -9.25
C SER A 63 11.19 6.93 -8.15
N LEU A 64 11.81 5.99 -7.41
CA LEU A 64 12.68 6.30 -6.27
C LEU A 64 14.14 6.05 -6.62
N ASP A 65 14.96 7.08 -6.48
CA ASP A 65 16.42 6.99 -6.56
C ASP A 65 17.05 6.55 -5.22
N GLY A 66 18.31 6.12 -5.28
CA GLY A 66 19.12 5.75 -4.11
C GLY A 66 19.36 4.25 -3.97
N THR A 67 20.03 3.87 -2.88
CA THR A 67 20.27 2.48 -2.47
C THR A 67 18.96 1.73 -2.17
N ALA A 68 19.00 0.40 -2.12
CA ALA A 68 17.81 -0.40 -1.81
C ALA A 68 17.16 0.00 -0.48
N GLU A 69 17.98 0.23 0.54
CA GLU A 69 17.55 0.64 1.88
C GLU A 69 16.92 2.04 1.89
N GLU A 70 17.50 3.00 1.16
CA GLU A 70 16.93 4.34 1.01
C GLU A 70 15.58 4.31 0.29
N ARG A 71 15.45 3.49 -0.77
CA ARG A 71 14.18 3.31 -1.48
C ARG A 71 13.11 2.71 -0.58
N VAL A 72 13.46 1.69 0.23
CA VAL A 72 12.55 1.11 1.23
C VAL A 72 12.06 2.19 2.20
N ARG A 73 12.98 2.90 2.87
CA ARG A 73 12.61 3.95 3.84
C ARG A 73 11.73 5.03 3.21
N ARG A 74 12.05 5.44 1.98
CA ARG A 74 11.29 6.46 1.26
C ARG A 74 9.89 5.98 0.90
N LEU A 75 9.73 4.73 0.45
CA LEU A 75 8.41 4.16 0.15
C LEU A 75 7.56 4.01 1.42
N LEU A 76 8.13 3.55 2.53
CA LEU A 76 7.43 3.43 3.82
C LEU A 76 6.93 4.80 4.30
N ARG A 77 7.77 5.84 4.20
CA ARG A 77 7.39 7.22 4.54
C ARG A 77 6.23 7.71 3.67
N ILE A 78 6.36 7.58 2.34
CA ILE A 78 5.30 8.01 1.40
C ILE A 78 4.00 7.24 1.68
N GLY A 79 4.08 5.92 1.88
CA GLY A 79 2.93 5.08 2.23
C GLY A 79 2.19 5.58 3.47
N GLY A 80 2.93 5.99 4.50
CA GLY A 80 2.35 6.61 5.69
C GLY A 80 1.72 7.97 5.43
N GLU A 81 2.39 8.84 4.66
CA GLU A 81 1.90 10.18 4.30
C GLU A 81 0.60 10.15 3.49
N ILE A 82 0.38 9.11 2.68
CA ILE A 82 -0.83 8.94 1.87
C ILE A 82 -1.88 8.04 2.54
N GLY A 83 -1.68 7.64 3.79
CA GLY A 83 -2.70 7.02 4.61
C GLY A 83 -2.77 5.48 4.57
N TRP A 84 -1.71 4.78 4.20
CA TRP A 84 -1.67 3.30 4.25
C TRP A 84 -1.35 2.71 5.64
N GLY A 85 -1.19 3.57 6.64
CA GLY A 85 -0.90 3.19 8.02
C GLY A 85 0.45 3.72 8.50
N GLU A 86 0.82 3.36 9.72
CA GLU A 86 2.06 3.75 10.37
C GLU A 86 3.10 2.63 10.16
N PHE A 87 4.05 2.88 9.24
CA PHE A 87 5.09 1.92 8.90
C PHE A 87 6.32 2.08 9.81
N ALA A 88 6.83 0.97 10.33
CA ALA A 88 8.11 0.90 11.02
C ALA A 88 8.98 -0.18 10.39
N LEU A 89 10.18 0.21 9.92
CA LEU A 89 11.17 -0.72 9.40
C LEU A 89 11.86 -1.43 10.57
N GLU A 90 11.72 -2.75 10.66
CA GLU A 90 12.42 -3.54 11.67
C GLU A 90 13.76 -4.07 11.15
N ARG A 91 13.76 -4.55 9.90
CA ARG A 91 14.94 -5.15 9.28
C ARG A 91 14.91 -4.99 7.77
N VAL A 92 16.10 -4.72 7.20
CA VAL A 92 16.33 -4.77 5.76
C VAL A 92 17.72 -5.37 5.52
N THR A 93 17.74 -6.41 4.70
CA THR A 93 18.94 -7.09 4.21
C THR A 93 18.77 -7.37 2.71
N PRO A 94 19.80 -7.88 2.02
CA PRO A 94 19.63 -8.29 0.61
C PRO A 94 18.59 -9.38 0.37
N THR A 95 18.12 -10.10 1.40
CA THR A 95 17.19 -11.23 1.27
C THR A 95 15.97 -11.12 2.19
N GLU A 96 15.87 -10.08 3.02
CA GLU A 96 14.82 -9.96 4.02
C GLU A 96 14.37 -8.50 4.18
N LEU A 97 13.06 -8.30 4.17
CA LEU A 97 12.41 -7.04 4.53
C LEU A 97 11.35 -7.33 5.59
N ALA A 98 11.57 -6.83 6.81
CA ALA A 98 10.63 -6.93 7.92
C ALA A 98 10.10 -5.54 8.29
N VAL A 99 8.78 -5.39 8.24
CA VAL A 99 8.07 -4.12 8.44
C VAL A 99 6.85 -4.35 9.31
N ILE A 100 6.68 -3.53 10.35
CA ILE A 100 5.43 -3.43 11.10
C ILE A 100 4.57 -2.34 10.48
N VAL A 101 3.28 -2.64 10.29
CA VAL A 101 2.27 -1.64 9.90
C VAL A 101 1.22 -1.54 11.00
N ARG A 102 1.20 -0.42 11.72
CA ARG A 102 0.14 -0.09 12.69
C ARG A 102 -0.93 0.75 12.00
N ARG A 103 -2.14 0.77 12.59
CA ARG A 103 -3.29 1.53 12.06
C ARG A 103 -3.52 1.33 10.57
N SER A 104 -3.45 0.07 10.13
CA SER A 104 -3.66 -0.26 8.73
C SER A 104 -5.13 -0.01 8.37
N PRO A 105 -5.42 0.80 7.33
CA PRO A 105 -6.81 1.05 6.91
C PRO A 105 -7.49 -0.25 6.44
N ILE A 106 -6.72 -1.21 5.94
CA ILE A 106 -7.24 -2.52 5.54
C ILE A 106 -7.64 -3.33 6.77
N ALA A 107 -6.75 -3.47 7.76
CA ALA A 107 -7.03 -4.26 8.96
C ALA A 107 -8.20 -3.66 9.76
N GLU A 108 -8.21 -2.35 9.95
CA GLU A 108 -9.28 -1.64 10.68
C GLU A 108 -10.63 -1.81 9.99
N ALA A 109 -10.71 -1.57 8.68
CA ALA A 109 -11.98 -1.69 7.95
C ALA A 109 -12.41 -3.15 7.69
N TYR A 110 -11.48 -4.10 7.66
CA TYR A 110 -11.82 -5.53 7.54
C TYR A 110 -12.53 -6.05 8.78
N GLY A 111 -12.08 -5.63 9.96
CA GLY A 111 -12.52 -6.12 11.27
C GLY A 111 -11.82 -7.43 11.67
N PRO A 112 -12.33 -8.12 12.71
CA PRO A 112 -11.78 -9.38 13.19
C PRO A 112 -11.64 -10.43 12.07
N SER A 113 -10.50 -11.11 12.04
CA SER A 113 -10.19 -12.14 11.05
C SER A 113 -9.30 -13.22 11.67
N ALA A 114 -9.53 -14.48 11.30
CA ALA A 114 -8.67 -15.60 11.69
C ALA A 114 -7.40 -15.72 10.83
N ALA A 115 -7.31 -14.97 9.72
CA ALA A 115 -6.19 -14.97 8.80
C ALA A 115 -5.70 -13.54 8.50
N PRO A 116 -4.43 -13.34 8.08
CA PRO A 116 -3.92 -12.04 7.68
C PRO A 116 -4.72 -11.45 6.51
N VAL A 117 -4.99 -10.14 6.54
CA VAL A 117 -5.85 -9.47 5.54
C VAL A 117 -5.15 -8.36 4.74
N CYS A 118 -3.99 -7.88 5.19
CA CYS A 118 -3.25 -6.79 4.55
C CYS A 118 -2.50 -7.24 3.28
N HIS A 119 -3.14 -8.02 2.41
CA HIS A 119 -2.55 -8.60 1.21
C HIS A 119 -2.05 -7.53 0.23
N LEU A 120 -2.80 -6.44 0.06
CA LEU A 120 -2.43 -5.38 -0.87
C LEU A 120 -1.16 -4.64 -0.42
N ILE A 121 -1.10 -4.28 0.87
CA ILE A 121 0.08 -3.66 1.48
C ILE A 121 1.28 -4.60 1.39
N ARG A 122 1.10 -5.89 1.71
CA ARG A 122 2.15 -6.91 1.54
C ARG A 122 2.68 -6.92 0.11
N GLY A 123 1.80 -6.92 -0.90
CA GLY A 123 2.22 -6.90 -2.30
C GLY A 123 3.03 -5.67 -2.69
N VAL A 124 2.66 -4.48 -2.18
CA VAL A 124 3.44 -3.24 -2.37
C VAL A 124 4.83 -3.36 -1.75
N LEU A 125 4.96 -3.95 -0.57
CA LEU A 125 6.26 -4.14 0.07
C LEU A 125 7.11 -5.21 -0.62
N GLU A 126 6.48 -6.26 -1.15
CA GLU A 126 7.17 -7.29 -1.95
C GLU A 126 7.82 -6.75 -3.23
N SER A 127 7.40 -5.58 -3.74
CA SER A 127 8.07 -4.98 -4.91
C SER A 127 9.40 -4.28 -4.60
N LEU A 128 9.75 -4.15 -3.32
CA LEU A 128 11.00 -3.54 -2.86
C LEU A 128 12.09 -4.57 -2.56
N ALA A 129 11.72 -5.84 -2.43
CA ALA A 129 12.58 -6.96 -2.08
C ALA A 129 13.04 -7.72 -3.33
#